data_AF-A0A2X1MF28-F1
#
_entry.id   AF-A0A2X1MF28-F1
#
_cell.length_a   1.000
_cell.length_b   1.000
_cell.length_c   1.000
_cell.angle_alpha   90.00
_cell.angle_beta   90.00
_cell.angle_gamma   90.00
#
_symmetry.space_group_name_H-M   'P 1'
#
loop_
_entity.id
_entity.type
_entity.pdbx_description
1 polymer ?
#
loop_
_entity_poly.entity_id
_entity_poly.type
_entity_poly.pdbx_seq_one_letter_code
_entity_poly.pdbx_strand_id
1 'polypeptide(L)'
;MPLAAKVLKKVMVNTGGNKRQVPAKRQNRGSRNSKDDGGKKQRCIKDGRNMSAARTDGFIRNIHSRNPFDVIRADVVISRLEKQAHWGCGLHYEIYEANLFDMAMNHLSRLPLKDRPVFIGAAARKGLFLTMEETRLAREAKDALMAELALEY
;
A
#
# COMPACT_ATOMS: atom_id res chain seq x y z
N MET A 1 42.71 -25.16 -35.74
CA MET A 1 43.28 -25.25 -34.36
C MET A 1 43.63 -23.85 -33.91
N PRO A 2 43.34 -23.36 -32.67
CA PRO A 2 42.67 -24.00 -31.53
C PRO A 2 41.40 -23.28 -31.02
N LEU A 3 40.68 -23.95 -30.13
CA LEU A 3 39.46 -23.56 -29.43
C LEU A 3 39.78 -22.73 -28.17
N ALA A 4 39.06 -21.62 -27.95
CA ALA A 4 39.17 -20.81 -26.73
C ALA A 4 38.07 -21.15 -25.71
N ALA A 5 38.49 -21.22 -24.44
CA ALA A 5 37.84 -21.94 -23.35
C ALA A 5 36.58 -21.28 -22.77
N LYS A 6 35.64 -22.13 -22.33
CA LYS A 6 34.43 -21.78 -21.57
C LYS A 6 34.79 -21.36 -20.14
N VAL A 7 34.32 -20.19 -19.71
CA VAL A 7 34.37 -19.72 -18.32
C VAL A 7 33.37 -20.50 -17.46
N LEU A 8 33.86 -21.33 -16.55
CA LEU A 8 33.08 -22.03 -15.53
C LEU A 8 32.69 -21.05 -14.41
N LYS A 9 31.40 -20.69 -14.31
CA LYS A 9 30.84 -20.01 -13.14
C LYS A 9 30.74 -21.00 -11.98
N LYS A 10 31.47 -20.73 -10.90
CA LYS A 10 31.48 -21.49 -9.66
C LYS A 10 30.21 -21.17 -8.87
N VAL A 11 29.31 -22.14 -8.76
CA VAL A 11 28.12 -22.10 -7.89
C VAL A 11 28.59 -22.28 -6.44
N MET A 12 28.31 -21.30 -5.57
CA MET A 12 28.63 -21.38 -4.15
C MET A 12 27.46 -22.05 -3.41
N VAL A 13 27.72 -23.25 -2.87
CA VAL A 13 26.79 -24.04 -2.06
C VAL A 13 27.01 -23.71 -0.58
N ASN A 14 25.97 -23.26 0.12
CA ASN A 14 26.02 -23.06 1.57
C ASN A 14 25.24 -24.19 2.24
N THR A 15 25.95 -25.21 2.70
CA THR A 15 25.45 -26.29 3.56
C THR A 15 26.08 -26.13 4.94
N GLY A 16 25.29 -26.18 6.00
CA GLY A 16 25.83 -26.36 7.36
C GLY A 16 25.00 -25.67 8.43
N GLY A 17 24.00 -26.37 8.97
CA GLY A 17 23.28 -25.93 10.16
C GLY A 17 24.13 -26.04 11.43
N ASN A 18 23.70 -25.33 12.48
CA ASN A 18 23.91 -25.80 13.85
C ASN A 18 22.84 -25.21 14.80
N LYS A 19 22.13 -26.09 15.50
CA LYS A 19 21.21 -25.78 16.59
C LYS A 19 22.01 -25.78 17.89
N ARG A 20 21.94 -24.71 18.68
CA ARG A 20 22.20 -24.78 20.13
C ARG A 20 21.14 -23.97 20.87
N GLN A 21 20.59 -24.59 21.91
CA GLN A 21 19.46 -24.15 22.72
C GLN A 21 19.96 -23.90 24.16
N VAL A 22 19.30 -22.93 24.84
CA VAL A 22 19.14 -22.64 26.30
C VAL A 22 20.34 -22.18 27.18
N PRO A 23 20.13 -21.46 28.34
CA PRO A 23 18.90 -20.93 28.96
C PRO A 23 18.97 -19.44 29.45
N ALA A 24 17.86 -18.98 30.06
CA ALA A 24 17.51 -17.61 30.47
C ALA A 24 18.27 -17.00 31.68
N LYS A 25 18.46 -15.67 31.68
CA LYS A 25 18.42 -14.83 32.91
C LYS A 25 18.17 -13.34 32.61
N ARG A 26 17.08 -12.85 33.21
CA ARG A 26 16.60 -11.47 33.38
C ARG A 26 17.60 -10.60 34.14
N GLN A 27 17.98 -9.42 33.62
CA GLN A 27 18.36 -8.24 34.43
C GLN A 27 18.05 -6.92 33.68
N ASN A 28 16.97 -6.27 34.11
CA ASN A 28 16.80 -4.82 34.01
C ASN A 28 18.03 -4.13 34.63
N ARG A 29 18.74 -3.29 33.88
CA ARG A 29 19.56 -2.19 34.42
C ARG A 29 19.70 -1.08 33.38
N GLY A 30 19.28 0.12 33.79
CA GLY A 30 20.07 1.31 33.50
C GLY A 30 19.56 2.20 32.38
N SER A 31 18.77 3.19 32.80
CA SER A 31 18.69 4.52 32.21
C SER A 31 20.04 5.03 31.73
N ARG A 32 20.12 5.48 30.47
CA ARG A 32 21.04 6.53 30.03
C ARG A 32 20.32 7.44 29.04
N ASN A 33 20.12 8.66 29.48
CA ASN A 33 19.83 9.81 28.64
C ASN A 33 20.98 10.00 27.64
N SER A 34 20.70 9.95 26.34
CA SER A 34 21.55 10.57 25.33
C SER A 34 20.86 11.83 24.82
N LYS A 35 21.61 12.94 24.90
CA LYS A 35 21.31 14.16 24.16
C LYS A 35 21.31 13.79 22.68
N ASP A 36 20.20 14.02 21.99
CA ASP A 36 20.18 14.06 20.54
C ASP A 36 19.80 15.48 20.12
N ASP A 37 20.78 16.10 19.48
CA ASP A 37 20.75 17.38 18.81
C ASP A 37 19.87 17.33 17.55
N GLY A 38 19.12 18.42 17.33
CA GLY A 38 18.86 18.96 16.00
C GLY A 38 18.15 18.08 14.96
N GLY A 39 16.84 17.92 15.08
CA GLY A 39 15.98 17.46 13.98
C GLY A 39 14.70 18.28 13.91
N LYS A 40 14.51 19.06 12.83
CA LYS A 40 13.37 19.96 12.61
C LYS A 40 12.04 19.27 12.90
N LYS A 41 11.37 19.75 13.95
CA LYS A 41 10.04 19.35 14.38
C LYS A 41 9.04 19.81 13.32
N GLN A 42 8.69 18.94 12.38
CA GLN A 42 7.51 19.15 11.54
C GLN A 42 6.33 19.29 12.50
N ARG A 43 5.76 20.49 12.60
CA ARG A 43 4.58 20.75 13.42
C ARG A 43 3.42 19.92 12.86
N CYS A 44 3.20 18.76 13.44
CA CYS A 44 1.90 18.10 13.33
C CYS A 44 0.90 19.04 14.02
N ILE A 45 0.02 19.65 13.22
CA ILE A 45 -1.11 20.44 13.71
C ILE A 45 -1.88 19.54 14.67
N LYS A 46 -1.91 19.97 15.95
CA LYS A 46 -2.58 19.26 17.03
C LYS A 46 -4.07 19.58 16.96
N ASP A 47 -4.75 19.03 15.96
CA ASP A 47 -6.22 19.01 15.98
C ASP A 47 -6.62 17.91 16.97
N GLY A 48 -7.11 18.36 18.13
CA GLY A 48 -7.63 17.54 19.21
C GLY A 48 -8.62 16.53 18.65
N ARG A 49 -8.21 15.25 18.64
CA ARG A 49 -9.05 14.17 18.12
C ARG A 49 -9.28 13.16 19.20
N ASN A 50 -10.51 13.15 19.68
CA ASN A 50 -11.17 11.94 20.17
C ASN A 50 -11.42 10.98 18.98
N MET A 51 -10.39 10.70 18.16
CA MET A 51 -10.39 9.57 17.25
C MET A 51 -9.88 8.40 18.07
N SER A 52 -10.82 7.60 18.58
CA SER A 52 -10.53 6.25 19.08
C SER A 52 -9.46 5.64 18.17
N ALA A 53 -8.29 5.35 18.72
CA ALA A 53 -7.05 5.05 18.01
C ALA A 53 -7.33 4.37 16.66
N ALA A 54 -6.98 5.07 15.57
CA ALA A 54 -7.04 4.49 14.23
C ALA A 54 -6.39 3.11 14.29
N ARG A 55 -7.09 2.06 13.84
CA ARG A 55 -6.57 0.70 13.92
C ARG A 55 -5.25 0.66 13.15
N THR A 56 -4.14 0.29 13.77
CA THR A 56 -2.83 0.20 13.09
C THR A 56 -2.50 -1.21 12.61
N ASP A 57 -3.44 -2.13 12.79
CA ASP A 57 -3.30 -3.57 12.51
C ASP A 57 -3.36 -3.91 11.00
N GLY A 58 -3.67 -2.94 10.13
CA GLY A 58 -3.77 -3.13 8.68
C GLY A 58 -5.09 -3.75 8.22
N PHE A 59 -6.04 -3.91 9.14
CA PHE A 59 -7.37 -4.44 8.86
C PHE A 59 -8.41 -3.32 8.81
N ILE A 60 -9.37 -3.50 7.92
CA ILE A 60 -10.51 -2.61 7.73
C ILE A 60 -11.79 -3.43 7.78
N ARG A 61 -12.91 -2.80 8.13
CA ARG A 61 -14.21 -3.45 8.05
C ARG A 61 -14.50 -3.90 6.61
N ASN A 62 -14.96 -5.12 6.45
CA ASN A 62 -15.40 -5.61 5.16
C ASN A 62 -16.79 -5.02 4.84
N ILE A 63 -16.87 -4.21 3.78
CA ILE A 63 -18.14 -3.59 3.33
C ILE A 63 -19.04 -4.63 2.63
N HIS A 64 -18.45 -5.69 2.09
CA HIS A 64 -19.19 -6.69 1.32
C HIS A 64 -19.77 -7.82 2.19
N SER A 65 -19.38 -7.89 3.46
CA SER A 65 -19.97 -8.84 4.41
C SER A 65 -21.25 -8.30 5.02
N ARG A 66 -22.22 -9.20 5.26
CA ARG A 66 -23.44 -8.88 6.01
C ARG A 66 -23.16 -8.64 7.50
N ASN A 67 -22.09 -9.24 8.03
CA ASN A 67 -21.72 -9.11 9.42
C ASN A 67 -20.92 -7.81 9.68
N PRO A 68 -21.31 -6.96 10.65
CA PRO A 68 -20.59 -5.73 10.98
C PRO A 68 -19.18 -5.92 11.57
N PHE A 69 -18.88 -7.11 12.09
CA PHE A 69 -17.61 -7.40 12.77
C PHE A 69 -16.56 -8.06 11.87
N ASP A 70 -16.91 -8.41 10.63
CA ASP A 70 -15.97 -9.02 9.70
C ASP A 70 -14.94 -7.99 9.24
N VAL A 71 -13.67 -8.37 9.35
CA VAL A 71 -12.53 -7.55 8.97
C VAL A 71 -11.78 -8.16 7.80
N ILE A 72 -11.22 -7.32 6.94
CA ILE A 72 -10.41 -7.70 5.79
C ILE A 72 -9.15 -6.83 5.75
N ARG A 73 -8.04 -7.38 5.24
CA ARG A 73 -6.82 -6.59 5.06
C ARG A 73 -7.02 -5.53 3.98
N ALA A 74 -6.58 -4.30 4.26
CA ALA A 74 -6.64 -3.20 3.30
C ALA A 74 -5.87 -3.52 2.01
N ASP A 75 -4.69 -4.16 2.12
CA ASP A 75 -3.88 -4.53 0.95
C ASP A 75 -4.62 -5.51 0.02
N VAL A 76 -5.36 -6.46 0.59
CA VAL A 76 -6.15 -7.45 -0.18
C VAL A 76 -7.31 -6.77 -0.89
N VAL A 77 -7.94 -5.79 -0.26
CA VAL A 77 -8.99 -4.99 -0.90
C VAL A 77 -8.40 -4.23 -2.08
N ILE A 78 -7.29 -3.51 -1.89
CA ILE A 78 -6.66 -2.75 -2.98
C ILE A 78 -6.32 -3.67 -4.14
N SER A 79 -5.74 -4.85 -3.91
CA SER A 79 -5.46 -5.80 -5.00
C SER A 79 -6.68 -6.42 -5.66
N ARG A 80 -7.85 -6.42 -5.01
CA ARG A 80 -9.11 -6.74 -5.68
C ARG A 80 -9.60 -5.59 -6.54
N LEU A 81 -9.45 -4.34 -6.08
CA LEU A 81 -9.76 -3.15 -6.86
C LEU A 81 -8.85 -3.05 -8.09
N GLU A 82 -7.53 -3.31 -7.96
CA GLU A 82 -6.58 -3.40 -9.08
C GLU A 82 -7.10 -4.39 -10.15
N LYS A 83 -7.45 -5.61 -9.74
CA LYS A 83 -7.97 -6.64 -10.66
C LYS A 83 -9.28 -6.24 -11.34
N GLN A 84 -10.19 -5.61 -10.62
CA GLN A 84 -11.46 -5.17 -11.17
C GLN A 84 -11.29 -3.95 -12.08
N ALA A 85 -10.37 -3.04 -11.74
CA ALA A 85 -10.03 -1.90 -12.57
C ALA A 85 -9.43 -2.36 -13.91
N HIS A 86 -8.69 -3.46 -13.96
CA HIS A 86 -8.17 -4.01 -15.22
C HIS A 86 -9.24 -4.55 -16.19
N TRP A 87 -10.46 -4.85 -15.72
CA TRP A 87 -11.48 -5.40 -16.58
C TRP A 87 -12.01 -4.33 -17.55
N GLY A 88 -11.74 -4.52 -18.84
CA GLY A 88 -12.25 -3.65 -19.90
C GLY A 88 -11.35 -2.45 -20.26
N CYS A 89 -10.14 -2.34 -19.68
CA CYS A 89 -9.22 -1.24 -19.99
C CYS A 89 -8.42 -1.42 -21.29
N GLY A 90 -8.36 -2.64 -21.85
CA GLY A 90 -7.56 -2.92 -23.04
C GLY A 90 -6.09 -2.53 -22.85
N LEU A 91 -5.57 -1.71 -23.76
CA LEU A 91 -4.19 -1.18 -23.73
C LEU A 91 -4.10 0.24 -23.15
N HIS A 92 -5.20 0.80 -22.62
CA HIS A 92 -5.25 2.19 -22.17
C HIS A 92 -5.01 2.29 -20.67
N TYR A 93 -3.86 2.85 -20.29
CA TYR A 93 -3.47 3.02 -18.90
C TYR A 93 -4.34 4.08 -18.19
N GLU A 94 -4.77 5.10 -18.92
CA GLU A 94 -5.61 6.21 -18.45
C GLU A 94 -6.96 5.71 -17.96
N ILE A 95 -7.55 4.75 -18.68
CA ILE A 95 -8.81 4.11 -18.30
C ILE A 95 -8.63 3.30 -17.02
N TYR A 96 -7.53 2.55 -16.94
CA TYR A 96 -7.20 1.75 -15.75
C TYR A 96 -7.02 2.63 -14.51
N GLU A 97 -6.22 3.70 -14.64
CA GLU A 97 -5.90 4.60 -13.54
C GLU A 97 -7.16 5.30 -13.01
N ALA A 98 -7.96 5.88 -13.90
CA ALA A 98 -9.21 6.54 -13.52
C ALA A 98 -10.20 5.58 -12.83
N ASN A 99 -10.35 4.37 -13.37
CA ASN A 99 -11.22 3.35 -12.77
C ASN A 99 -10.72 2.95 -11.38
N LEU A 100 -9.40 2.75 -11.21
CA LEU A 100 -8.82 2.38 -9.94
C LEU A 100 -9.03 3.48 -8.88
N PHE A 101 -8.79 4.75 -9.24
CA PHE A 101 -9.03 5.89 -8.35
C PHE A 101 -10.51 6.02 -7.98
N ASP A 102 -11.41 5.95 -8.96
CA ASP A 102 -12.85 6.02 -8.73
C ASP A 102 -13.34 4.93 -7.78
N MET A 103 -12.90 3.69 -8.02
CA MET A 103 -13.21 2.55 -7.18
C MET A 103 -12.66 2.69 -5.77
N ALA A 104 -11.41 3.12 -5.62
CA ALA A 104 -10.78 3.31 -4.32
C ALA A 104 -11.43 4.44 -3.52
N MET A 105 -11.78 5.56 -4.16
CA MET A 105 -12.48 6.68 -3.53
C MET A 105 -13.90 6.30 -3.10
N ASN A 106 -14.62 5.56 -3.94
CA ASN A 106 -15.93 5.03 -3.60
C ASN A 106 -15.87 3.96 -2.50
N HIS A 107 -14.77 3.21 -2.40
CA HIS A 107 -14.55 2.33 -1.26
C HIS A 107 -14.34 3.16 0.01
N LEU A 108 -13.45 4.15 -0.04
CA LEU A 108 -13.11 5.04 1.09
C LEU A 108 -14.33 5.77 1.68
N SER A 109 -15.26 6.24 0.84
CA SER A 109 -16.48 6.93 1.28
C SER A 109 -17.41 6.04 2.12
N ARG A 110 -17.46 4.74 1.80
CA ARG A 110 -18.29 3.73 2.47
C ARG A 110 -17.65 3.16 3.74
N LEU A 111 -16.35 3.32 3.93
CA LEU A 111 -15.69 2.87 5.17
C LEU A 111 -16.03 3.75 6.38
N PRO A 112 -16.09 3.15 7.58
CA PRO A 112 -16.18 3.90 8.82
C PRO A 112 -14.92 4.76 9.01
N LEU A 113 -15.09 5.94 9.61
CA LEU A 113 -14.01 6.92 9.80
C LEU A 113 -12.75 6.36 10.49
N LYS A 114 -12.91 5.34 11.33
CA LYS A 114 -11.83 4.67 12.07
C LYS A 114 -10.86 3.91 11.17
N ASP A 115 -11.34 3.38 10.04
CA ASP A 115 -10.60 2.49 9.16
C ASP A 115 -10.00 3.22 7.94
N ARG A 116 -10.51 4.42 7.64
CA ARG A 116 -10.02 5.28 6.54
C ARG A 116 -8.51 5.51 6.54
N PRO A 117 -7.85 5.90 7.64
CA PRO A 117 -6.40 6.11 7.64
C PRO A 117 -5.60 4.85 7.31
N VAL A 118 -6.12 3.66 7.65
CA VAL A 118 -5.49 2.37 7.35
C VAL A 118 -5.52 2.10 5.85
N PHE A 119 -6.68 2.34 5.24
CA PHE A 119 -6.87 2.17 3.81
C PHE A 119 -6.00 3.16 3.02
N ILE A 120 -5.98 4.43 3.41
CA ILE A 120 -5.12 5.46 2.78
C ILE A 120 -3.64 5.07 2.93
N GLY A 121 -3.21 4.63 4.11
CA GLY A 121 -1.84 4.18 4.32
C GLY A 121 -1.47 2.95 3.48
N ALA A 122 -2.42 2.04 3.26
CA ALA A 122 -2.22 0.88 2.39
C ALA A 122 -2.16 1.26 0.90
N ALA A 123 -3.02 2.17 0.46
CA ALA A 123 -3.03 2.72 -0.89
C ALA A 123 -1.71 3.45 -1.20
N ALA A 124 -1.22 4.26 -0.26
CA ALA A 124 0.05 4.96 -0.41
C ALA A 124 1.24 4.00 -0.58
N ARG A 125 1.26 2.85 0.13
CA ARG A 125 2.30 1.81 -0.08
C ARG A 125 2.27 1.18 -1.46
N LYS A 126 1.12 1.23 -2.13
CA LYS A 126 0.90 0.78 -3.51
C LYS A 126 1.14 1.88 -4.55
N GLY A 127 1.51 3.09 -4.13
CA GLY A 127 1.67 4.25 -5.01
C GLY A 127 0.36 4.97 -5.38
N LEU A 128 -0.75 4.62 -4.72
CA LEU A 128 -2.05 5.25 -4.92
C LEU A 128 -2.24 6.37 -3.89
N PHE A 129 -2.11 7.60 -4.34
CA PHE A 129 -2.40 8.77 -3.54
C PHE A 129 -3.89 9.13 -3.73
N LEU A 130 -4.71 8.80 -2.73
CA LEU A 130 -6.16 9.01 -2.79
C LEU A 130 -6.51 10.47 -2.49
N THR A 131 -6.04 11.39 -3.34
CA THR A 131 -6.42 12.80 -3.28
C THR A 131 -7.53 13.11 -4.28
N MET A 132 -8.32 14.14 -3.98
CA MET A 132 -9.35 14.61 -4.90
C MET A 132 -8.76 15.08 -6.22
N GLU A 133 -7.56 15.66 -6.19
CA GLU A 133 -6.92 16.24 -7.36
C GLU A 133 -6.42 15.16 -8.32
N GLU A 134 -5.71 14.15 -7.82
CA GLU A 134 -5.23 13.04 -8.65
C GLU A 134 -6.40 12.26 -9.26
N THR A 135 -7.49 12.10 -8.52
CA THR A 135 -8.72 11.47 -9.04
C THR A 135 -9.33 12.30 -10.18
N ARG A 136 -9.33 13.64 -10.06
CA ARG A 136 -9.82 14.56 -11.11
C ARG A 136 -8.94 14.47 -12.36
N LEU A 137 -7.62 14.52 -12.19
CA LEU A 137 -6.66 14.43 -13.29
C LEU A 137 -6.77 13.10 -14.04
N ALA A 138 -6.86 11.98 -13.31
CA ALA A 138 -7.04 10.66 -13.92
C ALA A 138 -8.35 10.59 -14.72
N ARG A 139 -9.45 11.12 -14.16
CA ARG A 139 -10.73 11.20 -14.86
C ARG A 139 -10.65 12.04 -16.13
N GLU A 140 -10.03 13.21 -16.07
CA GLU A 140 -9.86 14.09 -17.25
C GLU A 140 -8.99 13.44 -18.33
N ALA A 141 -7.90 12.76 -17.94
CA ALA A 141 -7.07 12.01 -18.88
C ALA A 141 -7.86 10.90 -19.59
N LYS A 142 -8.68 10.15 -18.84
CA LYS A 142 -9.60 9.16 -19.41
C LYS A 142 -10.61 9.83 -20.34
N ASP A 143 -11.25 10.91 -19.91
CA ASP A 143 -12.30 11.57 -20.69
C ASP A 143 -11.74 12.18 -21.99
N ALA A 144 -10.51 12.72 -21.95
CA ALA A 144 -9.79 13.19 -23.13
C ALA A 144 -9.49 12.05 -24.12
N LEU A 145 -8.95 10.92 -23.62
CA LEU A 145 -8.73 9.72 -24.44
C LEU A 145 -10.03 9.21 -25.07
N MET A 146 -11.11 9.14 -24.29
CA MET A 146 -12.41 8.70 -24.78
C MET A 146 -12.99 9.66 -25.81
N ALA A 147 -12.75 10.98 -25.68
CA ALA A 147 -13.14 11.97 -26.67
C ALA A 147 -12.36 11.83 -27.98
N GLU A 148 -11.05 11.54 -27.92
CA GLU A 148 -10.25 11.24 -29.11
C GLU A 148 -10.75 9.98 -29.83
N LEU A 149 -10.96 8.88 -29.09
CA LEU A 149 -11.49 7.63 -29.65
C LEU A 149 -12.91 7.80 -30.23
N ALA A 150 -13.72 8.70 -29.66
CA ALA A 150 -15.06 8.98 -30.17
C ALA A 150 -15.07 9.80 -31.46
N LEU A 151 -13.99 10.54 -31.78
CA LEU A 151 -13.85 11.28 -33.04
C LEU A 151 -13.35 10.41 -34.19
N GLU A 152 -12.80 9.23 -33.90
CA GLU A 152 -12.31 8.28 -34.90
C GLU A 152 -13.44 7.43 -35.52
N TYR A 153 -14.69 7.65 -35.11
CA TYR A 153 -15.90 6.92 -35.55
C TYR A 153 -17.00 7.85 -36.06
#